data_AF-A0A3D0X0D8-F1
#
_entry.id   AF-A0A3D0X0D8-F1
#
_cell.length_a   1.000
_cell.length_b   1.000
_cell.length_c   1.000
_cell.angle_alpha   90.00
_cell.angle_beta   90.00
_cell.angle_gamma   90.00
#
_symmetry.space_group_name_H-M   'P 1'
#
loop_
_entity.id
_entity.type
_entity.pdbx_description
1 polymer ?
#
loop_
_entity_poly.entity_id
_entity_poly.type
_entity_poly.pdbx_seq_one_letter_code
_entity_poly.pdbx_strand_id
1 'polypeptide(L)'
;MSKKRMLFTSESVTEGHPDKMADQISDSILDAILEQDPQGRVACETLVTTGQVHVVGEISTSCYVDIPKIIRGTVEDIGYTNAEYGFDCKTCGILVSLDEQSADIALGVDKAFEAKKGAMDAADAIGAGDQGMM
;
A
#
# COMPACT_ATOMS: atom_id res chain seq x y z
N MET A 1 39.36 -29.45 -11.22
CA MET A 1 38.78 -28.19 -11.72
C MET A 1 38.69 -27.21 -10.56
N SER A 2 39.28 -26.01 -10.68
CA SER A 2 39.20 -24.98 -9.64
C SER A 2 37.75 -24.47 -9.54
N LYS A 3 37.16 -24.46 -8.34
CA LYS A 3 35.82 -23.86 -8.12
C LYS A 3 35.89 -22.38 -8.49
N LYS A 4 35.08 -21.95 -9.47
CA LYS A 4 34.91 -20.53 -9.82
C LYS A 4 34.44 -19.79 -8.56
N ARG A 5 35.20 -18.77 -8.14
CA ARG A 5 34.74 -17.81 -7.13
C ARG A 5 33.81 -16.82 -7.82
N MET A 6 32.62 -16.64 -7.26
CA MET A 6 31.66 -15.62 -7.68
C MET A 6 31.53 -14.57 -6.59
N LEU A 7 31.47 -13.30 -6.99
CA LEU A 7 31.11 -12.21 -6.10
C LEU A 7 29.62 -11.93 -6.29
N PHE A 8 28.89 -11.83 -5.19
CA PHE A 8 27.48 -11.48 -5.14
C PHE A 8 27.29 -10.43 -4.05
N THR A 9 26.50 -9.40 -4.35
CA THR A 9 26.22 -8.30 -3.43
C THR A 9 24.72 -8.06 -3.39
N SER A 10 24.23 -7.74 -2.19
CA SER A 10 22.85 -7.32 -1.92
C SER A 10 22.90 -6.22 -0.86
N GLU A 11 21.87 -5.38 -0.82
CA GLU A 11 21.73 -4.27 0.12
C GLU A 11 20.36 -4.29 0.76
N SER A 12 20.21 -3.49 1.81
CA SER A 12 18.97 -3.28 2.54
C SER A 12 18.99 -1.87 3.11
N VAL A 13 17.81 -1.35 3.39
CA VAL A 13 17.62 -0.03 3.99
C VAL A 13 16.79 -0.17 5.26
N THR A 14 16.88 0.81 6.16
CA THR A 14 16.09 0.82 7.39
C THR A 14 14.64 1.25 7.12
N GLU A 15 13.77 1.05 8.10
CA GLU A 15 12.40 1.56 8.10
C GLU A 15 12.30 3.09 7.93
N GLY A 16 13.35 3.83 8.31
CA GLY A 16 13.43 5.28 8.14
C GLY A 16 13.81 5.73 6.73
N HIS A 17 14.19 4.82 5.83
CA HIS A 17 14.41 5.20 4.43
C HIS A 17 13.09 5.74 3.83
N PRO A 18 13.08 6.87 3.09
CA PRO A 18 11.84 7.49 2.62
C PRO A 18 10.97 6.54 1.79
N ASP A 19 11.57 5.72 0.93
CA ASP A 19 10.83 4.70 0.17
C ASP A 19 10.19 3.66 1.11
N LYS A 20 10.87 3.22 2.18
CA LYS A 20 10.31 2.28 3.16
C LYS A 20 9.31 2.93 4.10
N MET A 21 9.42 4.21 4.35
CA MET A 21 8.38 4.96 5.05
C MET A 21 7.11 5.04 4.18
N ALA A 22 7.24 5.30 2.88
CA ALA A 22 6.10 5.29 1.96
C ALA A 22 5.41 3.92 1.94
N ASP A 23 6.18 2.84 1.81
CA ASP A 23 5.65 1.46 1.88
C ASP A 23 4.87 1.23 3.19
N GLN A 24 5.46 1.57 4.34
CA GLN A 24 4.83 1.36 5.65
C GLN A 24 3.57 2.21 5.85
N ILE A 25 3.53 3.44 5.32
CA ILE A 25 2.34 4.29 5.39
C ILE A 25 1.21 3.66 4.56
N SER A 26 1.51 3.23 3.33
CA SER A 26 0.54 2.56 2.47
C SER A 26 -0.02 1.30 3.12
N ASP A 27 0.84 0.45 3.68
CA ASP A 27 0.42 -0.77 4.37
C ASP A 27 -0.34 -0.49 5.68
N SER A 28 0.02 0.57 6.42
CA SER A 28 -0.72 0.95 7.65
C SER A 28 -2.16 1.38 7.33
N ILE A 29 -2.39 2.03 6.18
CA ILE A 29 -3.73 2.39 5.72
C ILE A 29 -4.50 1.14 5.27
N LEU A 30 -3.85 0.22 4.55
CA LEU A 30 -4.42 -1.08 4.20
C LEU A 30 -4.85 -1.85 5.46
N ASP A 31 -3.99 -1.97 6.46
CA ASP A 31 -4.25 -2.71 7.69
C ASP A 31 -5.45 -2.13 8.45
N ALA A 32 -5.50 -0.80 8.61
CA ALA A 32 -6.59 -0.13 9.30
C ALA A 32 -7.96 -0.32 8.60
N ILE A 33 -7.94 -0.48 7.28
CA ILE A 33 -9.14 -0.81 6.49
C ILE A 33 -9.49 -2.28 6.68
N LEU A 34 -8.54 -3.21 6.49
CA LEU A 34 -8.80 -4.64 6.56
C LEU A 34 -9.21 -5.12 7.96
N GLU A 35 -8.78 -4.43 9.01
CA GLU A 35 -9.22 -4.69 10.39
C GLU A 35 -10.75 -4.49 10.55
N GLN A 36 -11.32 -3.54 9.81
CA GLN A 36 -12.75 -3.19 9.90
C GLN A 36 -13.59 -3.77 8.76
N ASP A 37 -13.02 -3.82 7.56
CA ASP A 37 -13.63 -4.36 6.34
C ASP A 37 -12.65 -5.34 5.67
N PRO A 38 -12.71 -6.63 6.00
CA PRO A 38 -11.85 -7.66 5.40
C PRO A 38 -12.05 -7.85 3.89
N GLN A 39 -13.08 -7.25 3.29
CA GLN A 39 -13.31 -7.27 1.85
C GLN A 39 -12.95 -5.93 1.18
N GLY A 40 -12.45 -4.96 1.94
CA GLY A 40 -11.98 -3.68 1.43
C GLY A 40 -10.90 -3.86 0.36
N ARG A 41 -10.99 -3.07 -0.71
CA ARG A 41 -10.01 -3.05 -1.80
C ARG A 41 -9.20 -1.77 -1.69
N VAL A 42 -7.89 -1.92 -1.62
CA VAL A 42 -6.97 -0.81 -1.35
C VAL A 42 -5.82 -0.88 -2.33
N ALA A 43 -5.73 0.13 -3.20
CA ALA A 43 -4.55 0.47 -3.97
C ALA A 43 -4.08 1.85 -3.47
N CYS A 44 -3.31 1.85 -2.38
CA CYS A 44 -2.88 3.07 -1.70
C CYS A 44 -1.40 3.34 -2.00
N GLU A 45 -1.13 4.43 -2.68
CA GLU A 45 0.21 4.86 -3.04
C GLU A 45 0.63 6.05 -2.19
N THR A 46 1.87 6.03 -1.71
CA THR A 46 2.41 7.09 -0.86
C THR A 46 3.64 7.73 -1.48
N LEU A 47 3.65 9.05 -1.60
CA LEU A 47 4.83 9.84 -1.89
C LEU A 47 5.25 10.60 -0.63
N VAL A 48 6.53 10.51 -0.30
CA VAL A 48 7.15 11.24 0.82
C VAL A 48 8.22 12.17 0.29
N THR A 49 8.20 13.42 0.74
CA THR A 49 9.25 14.41 0.46
C THR A 49 9.36 15.41 1.60
N THR A 50 10.26 16.38 1.51
CA THR A 50 10.52 17.35 2.60
C THR A 50 9.24 17.99 3.13
N GLY A 51 8.89 17.65 4.37
CA GLY A 51 7.74 18.20 5.09
C GLY A 51 6.38 17.78 4.56
N GLN A 52 6.28 16.80 3.65
CA GLN A 52 5.02 16.41 3.00
C GLN A 52 4.88 14.88 2.89
N VAL A 53 3.67 14.40 3.16
CA VAL A 53 3.18 13.08 2.75
C VAL A 53 1.99 13.28 1.82
N HIS A 54 2.01 12.64 0.66
CA HIS A 54 0.87 12.60 -0.26
C HIS A 54 0.42 11.16 -0.45
N VAL A 55 -0.82 10.88 -0.05
CA VAL A 55 -1.49 9.60 -0.29
C VAL A 55 -2.44 9.72 -1.48
N VAL A 56 -2.30 8.83 -2.45
CA VAL A 56 -3.08 8.77 -3.69
C VAL A 56 -3.50 7.34 -4.01
N GLY A 57 -4.44 7.18 -4.94
CA GLY A 57 -4.88 5.86 -5.44
C GLY A 57 -6.37 5.61 -5.23
N GLU A 58 -6.75 4.33 -5.24
CA GLU A 58 -8.16 3.93 -5.18
C GLU A 58 -8.46 3.04 -3.97
N ILE A 59 -9.50 3.40 -3.21
CA ILE A 59 -9.98 2.64 -2.07
C ILE A 59 -11.49 2.42 -2.20
N SER A 60 -11.90 1.14 -2.14
CA SER A 60 -13.31 0.75 -2.05
C SER A 60 -13.52 -0.02 -0.75
N THR A 61 -14.20 0.61 0.20
CA THR A 61 -14.44 0.06 1.54
C THR A 61 -15.75 0.60 2.10
N SER A 62 -16.34 -0.15 3.03
CA SER A 62 -17.51 0.26 3.81
C SER A 62 -17.16 0.98 5.12
N CYS A 63 -15.89 0.97 5.54
CA CYS A 63 -15.45 1.60 6.77
C CYS A 63 -14.88 3.01 6.55
N TYR A 64 -14.76 3.77 7.63
CA TYR A 64 -14.02 5.03 7.65
C TYR A 64 -12.71 4.85 8.42
N VAL A 65 -11.62 5.39 7.87
CA VAL A 65 -10.32 5.46 8.54
C VAL A 65 -9.80 6.89 8.53
N ASP A 66 -9.20 7.32 9.64
CA ASP A 66 -8.58 8.64 9.76
C ASP A 66 -7.14 8.57 9.22
N ILE A 67 -7.01 8.77 7.90
CA ILE A 67 -5.73 8.67 7.18
C ILE A 67 -4.66 9.60 7.78
N PRO A 68 -4.91 10.90 8.03
CA PRO A 68 -3.92 11.75 8.67
C PRO A 68 -3.43 11.22 10.02
N LYS A 69 -4.32 10.68 10.85
CA LYS A 69 -3.93 10.10 12.13
C LYS A 69 -3.05 8.86 11.97
N ILE A 70 -3.40 7.98 11.03
CA ILE A 70 -2.61 6.78 10.71
C ILE A 70 -1.21 7.19 10.25
N ILE A 71 -1.10 8.09 9.27
CA ILE A 71 0.19 8.59 8.75
C ILE A 71 1.05 9.14 9.89
N ARG A 72 0.50 9.99 10.76
CA ARG A 72 1.27 10.56 11.87
C ARG A 72 1.74 9.49 12.86
N GLY A 73 0.90 8.50 13.15
CA GLY A 73 1.27 7.36 13.99
C GLY A 73 2.40 6.54 13.39
N THR A 74 2.28 6.15 12.11
CA THR A 74 3.33 5.40 11.40
C THR A 74 4.67 6.16 11.36
N VAL A 75 4.64 7.47 11.09
CA VAL A 75 5.86 8.30 11.07
C VAL A 75 6.46 8.47 12.47
N GLU A 76 5.63 8.56 13.51
CA GLU A 76 6.07 8.58 14.92
C GLU A 76 6.74 7.26 15.31
N ASP A 77 6.14 6.12 14.94
CA ASP A 77 6.66 4.78 15.23
C ASP A 77 8.01 4.51 14.54
N ILE A 78 8.19 5.00 13.31
CA ILE A 78 9.48 4.99 12.59
C ILE A 78 10.55 5.87 13.29
N GLY A 79 10.13 6.86 14.07
CA GLY A 79 11.01 7.71 14.89
C GLY A 79 11.20 9.15 14.40
N TYR A 80 10.50 9.59 13.35
CA TYR A 80 10.55 10.98 12.88
C TYR A 80 9.69 11.89 13.75
N THR A 81 10.23 12.25 14.92
CA THR A 81 9.52 12.98 15.99
C THR A 81 10.10 14.36 16.31
N ASN A 82 11.12 14.78 15.56
CA ASN A 82 11.83 16.03 15.74
C ASN A 82 12.25 16.62 14.39
N ALA A 83 11.92 17.89 14.15
CA ALA A 83 12.24 18.60 12.91
C ALA A 83 13.75 18.63 12.58
N GLU A 84 14.63 18.50 13.59
CA GLU A 84 16.08 18.40 13.38
C GLU A 84 16.51 17.18 12.55
N TYR A 85 15.65 16.15 12.44
CA TYR A 85 15.89 14.97 11.59
C TYR A 85 15.59 15.22 10.11
N GLY A 86 15.07 16.41 9.76
CA GLY A 86 14.63 16.78 8.42
C GLY A 86 13.18 16.42 8.09
N PHE A 87 12.50 15.72 9.01
CA PHE A 87 11.08 15.36 8.90
C PHE A 87 10.48 15.15 10.31
N ASP A 88 9.21 15.49 10.50
CA ASP A 88 8.54 15.40 11.81
C ASP A 88 7.05 15.07 11.65
N CYS A 89 6.63 14.00 12.35
CA CYS A 89 5.25 13.49 12.37
C CYS A 89 4.22 14.53 12.83
N LYS A 90 4.61 15.57 13.57
CA LYS A 90 3.67 16.59 14.08
C LYS A 90 3.48 17.77 13.13
N THR A 91 4.48 18.05 12.31
CA THR A 91 4.52 19.28 11.50
C THR A 91 4.48 19.03 10.00
N CYS A 92 4.69 17.79 9.53
CA CYS A 92 4.51 17.47 8.12
C CYS A 92 3.08 17.75 7.65
N GLY A 93 2.96 18.28 6.43
CA GLY A 93 1.70 18.42 5.73
C GLY A 93 1.28 17.09 5.13
N ILE A 94 -0.03 16.87 5.08
CA ILE A 94 -0.65 15.63 4.59
C ILE A 94 -1.64 16.01 3.51
N LEU A 95 -1.45 15.46 2.32
CA LEU A 95 -2.40 15.54 1.22
C LEU A 95 -2.99 14.16 0.98
N VAL A 96 -4.31 14.11 0.81
CA VAL A 96 -5.05 12.90 0.51
C VAL A 96 -5.81 13.13 -0.78
N SER A 97 -5.61 12.27 -1.77
CA SER A 97 -6.28 12.32 -3.07
C SER A 97 -6.64 10.89 -3.47
N LEU A 98 -7.68 10.36 -2.82
CA LEU A 98 -8.18 9.01 -3.01
C LEU A 98 -9.53 9.03 -3.70
N ASP A 99 -9.72 8.09 -4.63
CA ASP A 99 -10.99 7.85 -5.32
C ASP A 99 -11.49 6.42 -5.05
N GLU A 100 -12.72 6.11 -5.48
CA GLU A 100 -13.23 4.74 -5.48
C GLU A 100 -12.60 3.93 -6.63
N GLN A 101 -12.50 2.60 -6.47
CA GLN A 101 -12.02 1.74 -7.55
C GLN A 101 -12.93 1.87 -8.78
N SER A 102 -12.31 1.96 -9.96
CA SER A 102 -13.07 1.97 -11.21
C SER A 102 -13.99 0.74 -11.33
N ALA A 103 -15.25 0.99 -11.67
CA ALA A 103 -16.22 -0.07 -11.90
C ALA A 103 -15.78 -1.04 -13.02
N ASP A 104 -15.00 -0.57 -14.00
CA ASP A 104 -14.47 -1.41 -15.08
C ASP A 104 -13.45 -2.44 -14.54
N ILE A 105 -12.64 -2.04 -13.54
CA ILE A 105 -11.72 -2.94 -12.85
C ILE A 105 -12.51 -3.94 -12.01
N ALA A 106 -13.48 -3.47 -11.23
CA ALA A 106 -14.33 -4.33 -10.40
C ALA A 106 -15.03 -5.41 -11.24
N LEU A 107 -15.56 -5.07 -12.42
CA LEU A 107 -16.18 -6.05 -13.33
C LEU A 107 -15.23 -7.16 -13.79
N GLY A 108 -13.94 -6.88 -13.91
CA GLY A 108 -12.91 -7.86 -14.27
C GLY A 108 -12.52 -8.77 -13.11
N VAL A 109 -12.47 -8.21 -11.90
CA VAL A 109 -11.95 -8.89 -10.69
C VAL A 109 -13.04 -9.66 -9.94
N ASP A 110 -14.22 -9.07 -9.76
CA ASP A 110 -15.32 -9.65 -8.97
C ASP A 110 -15.74 -11.04 -9.47
N LYS A 111 -15.65 -11.22 -10.79
CA LYS A 111 -15.96 -12.49 -11.43
C LYS A 111 -15.02 -12.76 -12.59
N ALA A 112 -14.16 -13.76 -12.42
CA ALA A 112 -13.24 -14.27 -13.42
C ALA A 112 -13.96 -14.61 -14.73
N PHE A 113 -13.23 -14.54 -15.85
CA PHE A 113 -13.77 -14.81 -17.18
C PHE A 113 -14.29 -16.25 -17.32
N GLU A 114 -13.61 -17.20 -16.69
CA GLU A 114 -13.95 -18.61 -16.61
C GLU A 114 -15.24 -18.82 -15.81
N ALA A 115 -15.37 -18.15 -14.66
CA ALA A 115 -16.56 -18.18 -13.83
C ALA A 115 -17.79 -17.53 -14.50
N LYS A 116 -17.58 -16.62 -15.47
CA LYS A 116 -18.66 -16.10 -16.34
C LYS A 116 -19.16 -17.14 -17.35
N LYS A 117 -18.37 -18.17 -17.66
CA LYS A 117 -18.68 -19.20 -18.68
C LYS A 117 -19.18 -20.54 -18.11
N GLY A 118 -19.09 -20.76 -16.80
CA GLY A 118 -19.53 -22.00 -16.15
C GLY A 118 -19.55 -21.88 -14.62
N ALA A 119 -19.92 -22.97 -13.93
CA ALA A 119 -19.85 -23.02 -12.47
C ALA A 119 -18.42 -23.40 -12.04
N MET A 120 -17.76 -22.49 -11.33
CA MET A 120 -16.51 -22.73 -10.61
C MET A 120 -16.77 -22.63 -9.11
N ASP A 121 -15.88 -23.22 -8.31
CA ASP A 121 -15.90 -23.02 -6.86
C ASP A 121 -15.70 -21.54 -6.54
N ALA A 122 -16.31 -21.07 -5.45
CA ALA A 122 -16.33 -19.65 -5.10
C ALA A 122 -14.92 -19.04 -4.94
N ALA A 123 -13.94 -19.84 -4.53
CA ALA A 123 -12.54 -19.41 -4.39
C ALA A 123 -11.87 -19.15 -5.75
N ASP A 124 -12.21 -19.92 -6.78
CA ASP A 124 -11.66 -19.77 -8.13
C ASP A 124 -12.45 -18.77 -8.98
N ALA A 125 -13.50 -18.17 -8.40
CA ALA A 125 -14.38 -17.25 -9.10
C ALA A 125 -13.82 -15.82 -9.17
N ILE A 126 -12.77 -15.50 -8.43
CA ILE A 126 -12.14 -14.17 -8.40
C ILE A 126 -11.07 -14.10 -9.50
N GLY A 127 -11.15 -13.05 -10.33
CA GLY A 127 -10.17 -12.79 -11.37
C GLY A 127 -8.90 -12.15 -10.82
N ALA A 128 -7.79 -12.25 -11.56
CA ALA A 128 -6.61 -11.47 -11.26
C ALA A 128 -6.92 -9.96 -11.34
N GLY A 129 -6.34 -9.18 -10.42
CA GLY A 129 -6.50 -7.72 -10.35
C GLY A 129 -5.99 -7.00 -11.58
N ASP A 130 -4.90 -7.52 -12.17
CA ASP A 130 -4.28 -7.04 -13.40
C ASP A 130 -3.50 -8.21 -14.04
N GLN A 131 -2.98 -8.00 -15.25
CA GLN A 131 -1.96 -8.85 -15.84
C GLN A 131 -0.65 -8.78 -15.04
N GLY A 132 0.09 -9.89 -14.92
CA GLY A 132 1.33 -9.88 -14.14
C GLY A 132 2.20 -11.13 -14.32
N MET A 133 3.43 -11.03 -13.79
CA MET A 133 4.37 -12.12 -13.62
C MET A 133 4.93 -12.06 -12.20
N MET A 134 5.18 -13.21 -11.58
CA MET A 134 5.61 -13.33 -10.17
C MET A 134 6.83 -14.23 -10.07
#